data_AF-A0A094B6X2-F1
#
_entry.id   AF-A0A094B6X2-F1
#
_cell.length_a   1.000
_cell.length_b   1.000
_cell.length_c   1.000
_cell.angle_alpha   90.00
_cell.angle_beta   90.00
_cell.angle_gamma   90.00
#
_symmetry.space_group_name_H-M   'P 1'
#
loop_
_entity.id
_entity.type
_entity.pdbx_description
1 polymer ?
#
loop_
_entity_poly.entity_id
_entity_poly.type
_entity_poly.pdbx_seq_one_letter_code
_entity_poly.pdbx_strand_id
1 'polypeptide(L)'
;ITVGATDDADNRAEFSNFGAVLDVFAPGVDIKSAWIGGKSASNTISGTSMATPHVAGLAAYLIGLGGLSTPADVAEKIQSLAISGAVKDPKSTNNLLAYNGNDA
;
A
#
# COMPACT_ATOMS: atom_id res chain seq x y z
N ILE A 1 -1.93 -8.84 -6.22
CA ILE A 1 -1.58 -7.56 -5.56
C ILE A 1 -0.48 -7.82 -4.54
N THR A 2 0.75 -7.76 -5.01
CA THR A 2 1.98 -7.82 -4.22
C THR A 2 2.37 -6.41 -3.82
N VAL A 3 2.57 -6.18 -2.52
CA VAL A 3 2.69 -4.82 -1.96
C VAL A 3 4.11 -4.56 -1.42
N GLY A 4 4.74 -3.52 -1.93
CA GLY A 4 5.99 -2.96 -1.40
C GLY A 4 5.76 -1.93 -0.30
N ALA A 5 6.79 -1.63 0.49
CA ALA A 5 6.72 -0.64 1.55
C ALA A 5 7.48 0.65 1.18
N THR A 6 6.89 1.81 1.53
CA THR A 6 7.54 3.12 1.53
C THR A 6 7.57 3.75 2.92
N ASP A 7 8.47 4.72 3.09
CA ASP A 7 8.46 5.64 4.23
C ASP A 7 7.65 6.91 3.93
N ASP A 8 7.62 7.83 4.90
CA ASP A 8 6.90 9.10 4.86
C ASP A 8 7.53 10.14 3.92
N ALA A 9 8.73 9.89 3.41
CA ALA A 9 9.43 10.71 2.44
C ALA A 9 9.38 10.11 1.02
N ASP A 10 8.46 9.17 0.79
CA ASP A 10 8.27 8.41 -0.45
C ASP A 10 9.48 7.58 -0.88
N ASN A 11 10.44 7.29 0.01
CA ASN A 11 11.48 6.33 -0.32
C ASN A 11 10.92 4.92 -0.21
N ARG A 12 11.33 4.03 -1.12
CA ARG A 12 11.19 2.59 -0.88
C ARG A 12 11.88 2.25 0.43
N ALA A 13 11.17 1.61 1.35
CA ALA A 13 11.75 1.17 2.62
C ALA A 13 12.95 0.25 2.36
N GLU A 14 14.04 0.43 3.10
CA GLU A 14 15.31 -0.29 2.84
C GLU A 14 15.11 -1.81 2.76
N PHE A 15 14.31 -2.37 3.67
CA PHE A 15 13.97 -3.80 3.76
C PHE A 15 12.97 -4.28 2.69
N SER A 16 12.30 -3.39 1.95
CA SER A 16 11.26 -3.80 1.00
C SER A 16 11.89 -4.50 -0.20
N ASN A 17 11.38 -5.68 -0.52
CA ASN A 17 11.65 -6.33 -1.80
C ASN A 17 11.16 -5.46 -2.97
N PHE A 18 11.64 -5.80 -4.17
CA PHE A 18 11.41 -5.08 -5.42
C PHE A 18 11.39 -6.06 -6.61
N GLY A 19 10.97 -5.56 -7.78
CA GLY A 19 11.00 -6.29 -9.05
C GLY A 19 9.65 -6.29 -9.75
N ALA A 20 9.63 -6.85 -10.97
CA ALA A 20 8.47 -6.81 -11.87
C ALA A 20 7.18 -7.48 -11.34
N VAL A 21 7.27 -8.26 -10.27
CA VAL A 21 6.13 -8.94 -9.64
C VAL A 21 5.45 -8.10 -8.54
N LEU A 22 6.02 -6.95 -8.19
CA LEU A 22 5.45 -6.03 -7.20
C LEU A 22 4.51 -5.07 -7.93
N ASP A 23 3.24 -5.09 -7.52
CA ASP A 23 2.15 -4.40 -8.22
C ASP A 23 2.04 -2.93 -7.80
N VAL A 24 2.23 -2.63 -6.50
CA VAL A 24 2.07 -1.29 -5.92
C VAL A 24 2.85 -1.13 -4.61
N PHE A 25 3.32 0.08 -4.31
CA PHE A 25 3.86 0.45 -3.00
C PHE A 25 2.78 1.07 -2.10
N ALA A 26 2.95 0.95 -0.79
CA ALA A 26 2.11 1.62 0.20
C ALA A 26 2.91 1.95 1.48
N PRO A 27 2.39 2.82 2.36
CA PRO A 27 3.06 3.17 3.62
C PRO A 27 3.33 1.92 4.47
N GLY A 28 4.62 1.68 4.78
CA GLY A 28 5.05 0.48 5.51
C GLY A 28 6.15 0.73 6.54
N VAL A 29 6.64 1.96 6.69
CA VAL A 29 7.57 2.36 7.76
C VAL A 29 6.82 3.18 8.79
N ASP A 30 7.10 2.92 10.07
CA ASP A 30 6.54 3.63 11.22
C ASP A 30 5.00 3.69 11.22
N ILE A 31 4.38 2.54 10.91
CA ILE A 31 2.93 2.41 10.87
C ILE A 31 2.41 2.09 12.27
N LYS A 32 1.67 3.04 12.83
CA LYS A 32 0.95 2.87 14.10
C LYS A 32 -0.35 2.11 13.89
N SER A 33 -0.55 1.03 14.65
CA SER A 33 -1.82 0.29 14.66
C SER A 33 -2.12 -0.30 16.04
N ALA A 34 -3.25 -1.00 16.16
CA ALA A 34 -3.65 -1.71 17.37
C ALA A 34 -2.63 -2.79 17.74
N TRP A 35 -2.50 -3.06 19.04
CA TRP A 35 -1.54 -4.04 19.54
C TRP A 35 -2.10 -4.85 20.70
N ILE A 36 -1.44 -5.98 20.99
CA ILE A 36 -1.71 -6.77 22.18
C ILE A 36 -1.28 -5.99 23.44
N GLY A 37 -1.95 -6.24 24.58
CA GLY A 37 -1.62 -5.61 25.87
C GLY A 37 -2.70 -4.70 26.47
N GLY A 38 -3.84 -4.54 25.80
CA GLY A 38 -5.01 -3.83 26.34
C GLY A 38 -5.96 -3.33 25.25
N LYS A 39 -7.15 -2.86 25.65
CA LYS A 39 -8.18 -2.37 24.71
C LYS A 39 -7.78 -1.10 23.95
N SER A 40 -6.81 -0.36 24.46
CA SER A 40 -6.28 0.88 23.88
C SER A 40 -4.79 0.77 23.53
N ALA A 41 -4.23 -0.44 23.55
CA ALA A 41 -2.83 -0.64 23.23
C ALA A 41 -2.58 -0.42 21.73
N SER A 42 -1.50 0.27 21.43
CA SER A 42 -1.02 0.51 20.08
C SER A 42 0.48 0.28 20.00
N ASN A 43 0.96 -0.06 18.82
CA ASN A 43 2.39 -0.16 18.55
C ASN A 43 2.68 0.43 17.17
N THR A 44 3.91 0.92 17.00
CA THR A 44 4.41 1.48 15.74
C THR A 44 5.52 0.57 15.26
N ILE A 45 5.31 -0.07 14.11
CA ILE A 45 6.25 -1.03 13.53
C ILE A 45 6.35 -0.85 12.03
N SER A 46 7.34 -1.51 11.43
CA SER A 46 7.67 -1.39 10.01
C SER A 46 7.68 -2.76 9.34
N GLY A 47 7.25 -2.81 8.08
CA GLY A 47 7.27 -4.01 7.26
C GLY A 47 6.38 -3.92 6.02
N THR A 48 6.63 -4.77 5.03
CA THR A 48 5.65 -5.00 3.94
C THR A 48 4.34 -5.57 4.48
N SER A 49 4.37 -6.25 5.63
CA SER A 49 3.19 -6.63 6.41
C SER A 49 2.37 -5.44 6.91
N MET A 50 2.95 -4.24 7.02
CA MET A 50 2.26 -3.00 7.39
C MET A 50 1.79 -2.21 6.15
N ALA A 51 2.50 -2.34 5.03
CA ALA A 51 2.05 -1.81 3.73
C ALA A 51 0.83 -2.57 3.18
N THR A 52 0.84 -3.90 3.27
CA THR A 52 -0.22 -4.77 2.77
C THR A 52 -1.63 -4.41 3.28
N PRO A 53 -1.87 -4.18 4.59
CA PRO A 53 -3.21 -3.84 5.09
C PRO A 53 -3.72 -2.47 4.61
N HIS A 54 -2.85 -1.52 4.24
CA HIS A 54 -3.30 -0.29 3.58
C HIS A 54 -3.96 -0.60 2.23
N VAL A 55 -3.34 -1.47 1.43
CA VAL A 55 -3.87 -1.88 0.12
C VAL A 55 -5.09 -2.79 0.27
N ALA A 56 -5.13 -3.66 1.29
CA ALA A 56 -6.32 -4.45 1.60
C ALA A 56 -7.52 -3.57 2.00
N GLY A 57 -7.29 -2.54 2.83
CA GLY A 57 -8.30 -1.54 3.18
C GLY A 57 -8.76 -0.73 1.97
N LEU A 58 -7.82 -0.33 1.10
CA LEU A 58 -8.13 0.35 -0.16
C LEU A 58 -8.99 -0.53 -1.09
N ALA A 59 -8.66 -1.82 -1.22
CA ALA A 59 -9.46 -2.76 -1.99
C ALA A 59 -10.89 -2.85 -1.44
N ALA A 60 -11.05 -3.00 -0.12
CA ALA A 60 -12.36 -3.04 0.51
C ALA A 60 -13.16 -1.74 0.31
N TYR A 61 -12.49 -0.59 0.42
CA TYR A 61 -13.08 0.71 0.15
C TYR A 61 -13.60 0.82 -1.28
N LEU A 62 -12.77 0.47 -2.27
CA LEU A 62 -13.14 0.53 -3.69
C LEU A 62 -14.25 -0.47 -4.05
N ILE A 63 -14.24 -1.69 -3.49
CA ILE A 63 -15.33 -2.66 -3.64
C ILE A 63 -16.63 -2.07 -3.06
N GLY A 64 -16.55 -1.41 -1.90
CA GLY A 64 -17.70 -0.75 -1.26
C GLY A 64 -18.30 0.40 -2.08
N LEU A 65 -17.51 1.07 -2.91
CA LEU A 65 -18.02 2.08 -3.87
C LEU A 65 -18.73 1.46 -5.09
N GLY A 66 -18.55 0.15 -5.33
CA GLY A 66 -19.20 -0.59 -6.39
C GLY A 66 -18.47 -0.56 -7.74
N GLY A 67 -19.00 -1.32 -8.71
CA GLY A 67 -18.44 -1.39 -10.07
C GLY A 67 -17.24 -2.30 -10.27
N LEU A 68 -16.82 -3.05 -9.22
CA LEU A 68 -15.74 -4.03 -9.28
C LEU A 68 -16.29 -5.42 -8.97
N SER A 69 -16.17 -6.36 -9.91
CA SER A 69 -16.78 -7.69 -9.81
C SER A 69 -15.75 -8.82 -9.64
N THR A 70 -14.50 -8.58 -10.04
CA THR A 70 -13.43 -9.58 -10.00
C THR A 70 -12.19 -9.09 -9.24
N PRO A 71 -11.32 -10.00 -8.76
CA PRO A 71 -10.02 -9.61 -8.21
C PRO A 71 -9.14 -8.85 -9.22
N ALA A 72 -9.28 -9.13 -10.52
CA ALA A 72 -8.57 -8.41 -11.56
C ALA A 72 -9.05 -6.95 -11.65
N ASP A 73 -10.37 -6.72 -11.65
CA ASP A 73 -10.95 -5.37 -11.64
C ASP A 73 -10.42 -4.54 -10.46
N VAL A 74 -10.31 -5.16 -9.28
CA VAL A 74 -9.77 -4.50 -8.07
C VAL A 74 -8.29 -4.14 -8.24
N ALA A 75 -7.49 -5.07 -8.76
CA ALA A 75 -6.06 -4.84 -8.99
C ALA A 75 -5.82 -3.75 -10.05
N GLU A 76 -6.59 -3.74 -11.13
CA GLU A 76 -6.55 -2.72 -12.18
C GLU A 76 -7.02 -1.36 -11.65
N LYS A 77 -8.09 -1.33 -10.84
CA LYS A 77 -8.57 -0.09 -10.25
C LYS A 77 -7.56 0.53 -9.30
N ILE A 78 -6.90 -0.29 -8.46
CA ILE A 78 -5.84 0.19 -7.56
C ILE A 78 -4.66 0.75 -8.36
N GLN A 79 -4.18 0.03 -9.37
CA GLN A 79 -3.05 0.47 -10.19
C GLN A 79 -3.38 1.72 -11.03
N SER A 80 -4.61 1.85 -11.53
CA SER A 80 -5.03 3.03 -12.31
C SER A 80 -5.21 4.29 -11.48
N LEU A 81 -5.53 4.16 -10.18
CA LEU A 81 -5.59 5.30 -9.26
C LEU A 81 -4.23 5.66 -8.67
N ALA A 82 -3.28 4.72 -8.62
CA ALA A 82 -1.99 4.93 -7.97
C ALA A 82 -1.22 6.14 -8.54
N ILE A 83 -0.51 6.84 -7.66
CA ILE A 83 0.34 7.97 -8.05
C ILE A 83 1.59 7.40 -8.72
N SER A 84 1.70 7.63 -10.02
CA SER A 84 2.84 7.16 -10.81
C SER A 84 4.07 8.03 -10.60
N GLY A 85 5.24 7.40 -10.43
CA GLY A 85 6.52 8.11 -10.33
C GLY A 85 6.82 8.70 -8.94
N ALA A 86 5.96 8.49 -7.94
CA ALA A 86 6.12 9.09 -6.61
C ALA A 86 7.28 8.48 -5.80
N VAL A 87 7.50 7.17 -5.93
CA VAL A 87 8.45 6.44 -5.08
C VAL A 87 9.89 6.73 -5.51
N LYS A 88 10.73 7.12 -4.55
CA LYS A 88 12.17 7.29 -4.70
C LYS A 88 12.86 5.93 -4.56
N ASP A 89 13.83 5.68 -5.44
CA ASP A 89 14.55 4.39 -5.56
C ASP A 89 13.63 3.15 -5.61
N PRO A 90 12.65 3.08 -6.55
CA PRO A 90 11.77 1.93 -6.69
C PRO A 90 12.49 0.66 -7.19
N LYS A 91 13.79 0.78 -7.53
CA LYS A 91 14.60 -0.23 -8.24
C LYS A 91 13.92 -0.62 -9.56
N SER A 92 13.97 -1.90 -9.95
CA SER A 92 13.37 -2.45 -11.16
C SER A 92 11.86 -2.74 -11.02
N THR A 93 11.15 -1.92 -10.24
CA THR A 93 9.72 -2.08 -9.95
C THR A 93 8.89 -1.02 -10.66
N ASN A 94 7.64 -1.34 -10.99
CA ASN A 94 6.65 -0.33 -11.39
C ASN A 94 6.51 0.73 -10.29
N ASN A 95 6.75 1.99 -10.65
CA ASN A 95 6.71 3.09 -9.69
C ASN A 95 5.27 3.58 -9.50
N LEU A 96 4.52 2.87 -8.66
CA LEU A 96 3.12 3.16 -8.33
C LEU A 96 2.94 3.21 -6.81
N LEU A 97 2.48 4.34 -6.28
CA LEU A 97 2.13 4.50 -4.86
C LEU A 97 0.59 4.45 -4.70
N ALA A 98 0.10 3.59 -3.82
CA ALA A 98 -1.33 3.37 -3.62
C ALA A 98 -2.06 4.67 -3.25
N TYR A 99 -3.19 4.92 -3.92
CA TYR A 99 -4.00 6.13 -3.73
C TYR A 99 -5.50 5.80 -3.79
N ASN A 100 -6.29 6.45 -2.94
CA ASN A 100 -7.73 6.21 -2.83
C ASN A 100 -8.59 7.05 -3.79
N GLY A 101 -7.99 7.96 -4.57
CA GLY A 101 -8.70 8.77 -5.56
C GLY A 101 -9.57 9.88 -4.96
N ASN A 102 -9.31 10.29 -3.71
CA ASN A 102 -10.05 11.34 -3.03
C ASN A 102 -9.15 12.55 -2.75
N ASP A 103 -9.17 13.55 -3.64
CA ASP A 103 -8.35 14.77 -3.59
C ASP A 103 -8.86 15.82 -2.55
N ALA A 104 -9.49 15.37 -1.47
CA ALA A 104 -10.12 16.23 -0.47
C ALA A 104 -9.11 17.04 0.36
#